data_AF-A0A920RWX9-F1
#
_entry.id   AF-A0A920RWX9-F1
#
_cell.length_a   1.000
_cell.length_b   1.000
_cell.length_c   1.000
_cell.angle_alpha   90.00
_cell.angle_beta   90.00
_cell.angle_gamma   90.00
#
_symmetry.space_group_name_H-M   'P 1'
#
loop_
_entity.id
_entity.type
_entity.pdbx_description
1 polymer ?
#
loop_
_entity_poly.entity_id
_entity_poly.type
_entity_poly.pdbx_seq_one_letter_code
_entity_poly.pdbx_strand_id
1 'polypeptide(L)'
;MSLSDTGYLQWTTDLCRDRINNPAMTNVYMELGTTFGHTVITHPRICAHLLGQIIKAFGSDHVLFGTDSIWWGSPQWQIEALRRFQIPEEMQG
;
A
#
# COMPACT_ATOMS: atom_id res chain seq x y z
N MET A 1 0.13 -0.95 15.88
CA MET A 1 -0.97 -1.64 15.17
C MET A 1 -0.45 -3.00 14.72
N SER A 2 -1.17 -4.09 15.00
CA SER A 2 -0.83 -5.44 14.51
C SER A 2 -1.82 -5.85 13.43
N LEU A 3 -1.39 -6.66 12.46
CA LEU A 3 -2.33 -7.31 11.54
C LEU A 3 -3.26 -8.21 12.35
N SER A 4 -4.56 -8.18 12.03
CA SER A 4 -5.49 -9.18 12.55
C SER A 4 -5.14 -10.57 12.00
N ASP A 5 -5.61 -11.63 12.64
CA ASP A 5 -5.44 -13.00 12.15
C ASP A 5 -6.00 -13.18 10.73
N THR A 6 -6.99 -12.36 10.37
CA THR A 6 -7.62 -12.34 9.04
C THR A 6 -6.88 -11.49 8.01
N GLY A 7 -5.90 -10.68 8.42
CA GLY A 7 -5.27 -9.68 7.55
C GLY A 7 -6.26 -8.63 7.02
N TYR A 8 -7.35 -8.36 7.73
CA TYR A 8 -8.33 -7.36 7.31
C TYR A 8 -7.83 -5.95 7.63
N LEU A 9 -7.72 -5.10 6.61
CA LEU A 9 -7.46 -3.68 6.73
C LEU A 9 -8.74 -2.94 6.36
N GLN A 10 -9.35 -2.28 7.35
CA GLN A 10 -10.61 -1.55 7.17
C GLN A 10 -10.52 -0.61 5.97
N TRP A 11 -11.56 -0.61 5.13
CA TRP A 11 -11.68 0.18 3.91
C TRP A 11 -10.75 -0.25 2.77
N THR A 12 -9.48 -0.53 3.04
CA THR A 12 -8.54 -0.97 1.99
C THR A 12 -8.92 -2.36 1.46
N THR A 13 -9.15 -3.32 2.36
CA THR A 13 -9.57 -4.66 1.98
C THR A 13 -10.95 -4.64 1.32
N ASP A 14 -11.84 -3.75 1.74
CA ASP A 14 -13.18 -3.61 1.14
C ASP A 14 -13.09 -3.06 -0.30
N LEU A 15 -12.32 -2.00 -0.51
CA LEU A 15 -12.10 -1.43 -1.84
C LEU A 15 -11.38 -2.41 -2.79
N CYS A 16 -10.43 -3.19 -2.28
CA CYS A 16 -9.78 -4.25 -3.06
C CYS A 16 -10.78 -5.36 -3.45
N ARG A 17 -11.71 -5.75 -2.56
CA ARG A 17 -12.77 -6.70 -2.87
C ARG A 17 -13.72 -6.14 -3.93
N ASP A 18 -14.12 -4.88 -3.82
CA ASP A 18 -14.98 -4.22 -4.82
C ASP A 18 -14.30 -4.19 -6.19
N ARG A 19 -12.99 -3.88 -6.24
CA ARG A 19 -12.21 -3.95 -7.49
C ARG A 19 -12.15 -5.35 -8.09
N ILE A 20 -11.97 -6.38 -7.27
CA ILE A 20 -11.92 -7.78 -7.73
C ILE A 20 -13.30 -8.22 -8.25
N ASN A 21 -14.37 -7.84 -7.56
CA ASN A 21 -15.75 -8.18 -7.92
C ASN A 21 -16.29 -7.36 -9.10
N ASN A 22 -15.66 -6.23 -9.41
CA ASN A 22 -16.00 -5.38 -10.55
C ASN A 22 -14.79 -5.18 -11.49
N PRO A 23 -14.50 -6.15 -12.37
CA PRO A 23 -13.38 -6.05 -13.31
C PRO A 23 -13.45 -4.87 -14.28
N ALA A 24 -14.63 -4.26 -14.47
CA ALA A 24 -14.80 -3.08 -15.33
C ALA A 24 -14.28 -1.78 -14.69
N MET A 25 -14.03 -1.77 -13.37
CA MET A 25 -13.46 -0.62 -12.66
C MET A 25 -11.96 -0.49 -12.97
N THR A 26 -11.67 0.15 -14.10
CA THR A 26 -10.31 0.29 -14.68
C THR A 26 -9.77 1.72 -14.60
N ASN A 27 -10.53 2.63 -14.00
CA ASN A 27 -10.22 4.05 -13.94
C ASN A 27 -9.99 4.58 -12.51
N VAL A 28 -9.69 3.68 -11.57
CA VAL A 28 -9.41 4.01 -10.17
C VAL A 28 -7.96 3.68 -9.87
N TYR A 29 -7.23 4.66 -9.33
CA TYR A 29 -5.81 4.56 -9.01
C TYR A 29 -5.60 4.74 -7.51
N MET A 30 -4.77 3.89 -6.93
CA MET A 30 -4.50 3.84 -5.49
C MET A 30 -3.24 4.66 -5.19
N GLU A 31 -3.43 5.83 -4.57
CA GLU A 31 -2.34 6.71 -4.12
C GLU A 31 -2.04 6.42 -2.63
N LEU A 32 -0.75 6.39 -2.27
CA LEU A 32 -0.31 5.90 -0.96
C LEU A 32 0.10 6.98 0.05
N GLY A 33 0.61 8.13 -0.38
CA GLY A 33 0.94 9.30 0.45
C GLY A 33 1.53 8.98 1.83
N THR A 34 0.91 9.59 2.84
CA THR A 34 1.20 9.37 4.26
C THR A 34 1.01 7.91 4.68
N THR A 35 0.11 7.15 4.04
CA THR A 35 -0.10 5.73 4.36
C THR A 35 1.19 4.93 4.14
N PHE A 36 1.87 5.11 3.01
CA PHE A 36 3.18 4.49 2.79
C PHE A 36 4.23 5.06 3.75
N GLY A 37 4.37 6.39 3.81
CA GLY A 37 5.39 7.05 4.63
C GLY A 37 5.35 6.65 6.10
N HIS A 38 4.17 6.56 6.69
CA HIS A 38 4.00 6.14 8.07
C HIS A 38 4.27 4.63 8.23
N THR A 39 3.62 3.78 7.43
CA THR A 39 3.67 2.33 7.64
C THR A 39 5.04 1.73 7.32
N VAL A 40 5.79 2.27 6.34
CA VAL A 40 7.11 1.74 5.96
C VAL A 40 8.13 1.87 7.09
N ILE A 41 7.98 2.88 7.96
CA ILE A 41 8.87 3.11 9.09
C ILE A 41 8.38 2.40 10.35
N THR A 42 7.09 2.55 10.69
CA THR A 42 6.58 2.12 11.99
C THR A 42 6.04 0.70 12.00
N HIS A 43 5.53 0.21 10.86
CA HIS A 43 4.86 -1.08 10.75
C HIS A 43 5.13 -1.75 9.38
N PRO A 44 6.38 -2.13 9.07
CA PRO A 44 6.78 -2.59 7.73
C PRO A 44 6.02 -3.83 7.25
N ARG A 45 5.59 -4.72 8.14
CA ARG A 45 4.71 -5.85 7.76
C ARG A 45 3.30 -5.42 7.35
N ILE A 46 2.75 -4.39 8.00
CA ILE A 46 1.47 -3.80 7.57
C ILE A 46 1.65 -3.13 6.21
N CYS A 47 2.77 -2.42 6.00
CA CYS A 47 3.10 -1.83 4.70
C CYS A 47 3.16 -2.89 3.60
N ALA A 48 3.85 -4.01 3.85
CA ALA A 48 3.95 -5.13 2.93
C ALA A 48 2.58 -5.73 2.59
N HIS A 49 1.76 -5.98 3.61
CA HIS A 49 0.42 -6.53 3.46
C HIS A 49 -0.52 -5.60 2.67
N LEU A 50 -0.49 -4.31 3.00
CA LEU A 50 -1.24 -3.27 2.31
C LEU A 50 -0.89 -3.22 0.81
N LEU A 51 0.41 -3.12 0.50
CA LEU A 51 0.90 -3.06 -0.88
C LEU A 51 0.57 -4.35 -1.64
N GLY A 52 0.75 -5.52 -1.02
CA GLY A 52 0.40 -6.80 -1.61
C GLY A 52 -1.09 -6.89 -1.98
N GLN A 53 -1.99 -6.48 -1.07
CA GLN A 53 -3.43 -6.46 -1.37
C GLN A 53 -3.77 -5.51 -2.52
N ILE A 54 -3.24 -4.29 -2.49
CA ILE A 54 -3.53 -3.27 -3.51
C ILE A 54 -3.02 -3.73 -4.88
N ILE A 55 -1.78 -4.20 -4.97
CA ILE A 55 -1.18 -4.66 -6.23
C ILE A 55 -1.95 -5.86 -6.79
N LYS A 56 -2.37 -6.80 -5.93
CA LYS A 56 -3.15 -7.98 -6.35
C LYS A 56 -4.53 -7.62 -6.89
N ALA A 57 -5.18 -6.60 -6.33
CA ALA A 57 -6.52 -6.20 -6.75
C ALA A 57 -6.52 -5.22 -7.94
N PHE A 58 -5.64 -4.22 -7.92
CA PHE A 58 -5.64 -3.12 -8.89
C PHE A 58 -4.61 -3.29 -10.01
N GLY A 59 -3.54 -4.08 -9.80
CA GLY A 59 -2.37 -4.10 -10.66
C GLY A 59 -1.37 -3.01 -10.27
N SER A 60 -0.08 -3.27 -10.51
CA SER A 60 0.99 -2.32 -10.18
C SER A 60 0.95 -1.05 -11.03
N ASP A 61 0.31 -1.09 -12.19
CA ASP A 61 0.07 0.05 -13.10
C ASP A 61 -1.02 1.01 -12.58
N HIS A 62 -1.79 0.61 -11.58
CA HIS A 62 -2.84 1.42 -10.93
C HIS A 62 -2.45 1.88 -9.52
N VAL A 63 -1.16 1.84 -9.17
CA VAL A 63 -0.63 2.31 -7.88
C VAL A 63 0.28 3.51 -8.09
N LEU A 64 0.02 4.58 -7.35
CA LEU A 64 0.76 5.82 -7.41
C LEU A 64 1.52 6.06 -6.11
N PHE A 65 2.79 6.41 -6.25
CA PHE A 65 3.61 6.86 -5.12
C PHE A 65 3.45 8.36 -4.91
N GLY A 66 3.08 8.74 -3.69
CA GLY A 66 3.10 10.13 -3.22
C GLY A 66 3.74 10.23 -1.84
N THR A 67 4.25 11.41 -1.52
CA THR A 67 5.06 11.66 -0.33
C THR A 67 4.35 12.48 0.74
N ASP A 68 3.29 13.20 0.40
CA ASP A 68 2.65 14.15 1.32
C ASP A 68 3.67 15.11 1.96
N SER A 69 4.66 15.57 1.18
CA SER A 69 5.79 16.36 1.67
C SER A 69 5.43 17.68 2.36
N ILE A 70 4.23 18.21 2.12
CA ILE A 70 3.72 19.35 2.87
C ILE A 70 3.58 19.05 4.37
N TRP A 71 3.35 17.78 4.73
CA TRP A 71 3.22 17.30 6.12
C TRP A 71 4.50 16.64 6.63
N TRP A 72 5.31 16.05 5.75
CA TRP A 72 6.48 15.23 6.12
C TRP A 72 7.84 15.88 5.79
N GLY A 73 7.85 17.11 5.29
CA GLY A 73 9.07 17.81 4.88
C GLY A 73 9.69 17.21 3.61
N SER A 74 11.02 17.17 3.55
CA SER A 74 11.72 16.72 2.34
C SER A 74 11.31 15.29 1.93
N PRO A 75 10.94 15.04 0.66
CA PRO A 75 10.52 13.73 0.18
C PRO A 75 11.66 12.68 0.17
N GLN A 76 12.91 13.11 0.36
CA GLN A 76 14.09 12.28 0.10
C GLN A 76 14.07 10.97 0.90
N TRP A 77 13.66 11.01 2.16
CA TRP A 77 13.65 9.80 3.01
C TRP A 77 12.58 8.80 2.55
N GLN A 78 11.43 9.26 2.05
CA GLN A 78 10.37 8.39 1.52
C GLN A 78 10.78 7.76 0.19
N ILE A 79 11.47 8.52 -0.67
CA ILE A 79 12.04 8.01 -1.92
C ILE A 79 13.06 6.92 -1.63
N GLU A 80 13.96 7.15 -0.66
CA GLU A 80 14.94 6.14 -0.24
C GLU A 80 14.26 4.91 0.38
N ALA A 81 13.21 5.10 1.18
CA ALA A 81 12.43 4.00 1.73
C ALA A 81 11.76 3.19 0.61
N LEU A 82 11.13 3.84 -0.37
CA LEU A 82 10.51 3.16 -1.52
C LEU A 82 11.50 2.31 -2.30
N ARG A 83 12.70 2.84 -2.55
CA ARG A 83 13.76 2.12 -3.28
C ARG A 83 14.29 0.90 -2.54
N ARG A 84 14.28 0.92 -1.21
CA ARG A 84 14.85 -0.14 -0.36
C ARG A 84 13.82 -1.13 0.14
N PHE A 85 12.57 -0.72 0.23
CA PHE A 85 11.51 -1.54 0.76
C PHE A 85 11.31 -2.77 -0.12
N GLN A 86 11.20 -3.93 0.52
CA GLN A 86 10.90 -5.21 -0.12
C GLN A 86 9.80 -5.88 0.69
N ILE A 87 8.82 -6.45 0.01
CA ILE A 87 7.84 -7.34 0.65
C ILE A 87 8.60 -8.57 1.13
N PRO A 88 8.53 -8.95 2.43
CA PRO A 88 9.18 -10.16 2.94
C PRO A 88 8.79 -11.39 2.13
N GLU A 89 9.74 -12.30 1.88
CA GLU A 89 9.56 -13.47 1.01
C GLU A 89 8.36 -14.32 1.41
N GLU A 90 8.14 -14.49 2.72
CA GLU A 90 7.01 -15.23 3.27
C GLU A 90 5.64 -14.61 2.98
N MET A 91 5.60 -13.36 2.48
CA MET A 91 4.38 -12.61 2.17
C MET A 91 4.13 -12.44 0.66
N GLN A 92 4.97 -13.00 -0.22
CA GLN A 92 4.89 -12.78 -1.68
C GLN A 92 3.88 -13.69 -2.44
N GLY A 93 2.82 -14.19 -1.77
CA GLY A 93 1.81 -15.14 -2.34
C GLY A 93 0.37 -14.63 -2.42
#